data_AF-A0A7J9GYB4-F1
#
_entry.id   AF-A0A7J9GYB4-F1
#
_cell.length_a   1.000
_cell.length_b   1.000
_cell.length_c   1.000
_cell.angle_alpha   90.00
_cell.angle_beta   90.00
_cell.angle_gamma   90.00
#
_symmetry.space_group_name_H-M   'P 1'
#
loop_
_entity.id
_entity.type
_entity.pdbx_description
1 polymer ?
#
loop_
_entity_poly.entity_id
_entity_poly.type
_entity_poly.pdbx_seq_one_letter_code
_entity_poly.pdbx_strand_id
1 'polypeptide(L)'
;MILKFKLRRACFHSFNYKLEPDMLAFSGCYIGGGDKERYELREIRKRWETLPDIDAVGERRRGKCPLTPHEVGLMLSALGFENDAYIYVASGEIYGGEETLEPLKDLFPNLYTKEILANEDRKPFLPFSSCLAAIDYIVCDESDVFAPIIMEIWPRFLQVEGEKSELFLSC
;
A
#
# COMPACT_ATOMS: atom_id res chain seq x y z
N MET A 1 9.31 -19.64 -26.65
CA MET A 1 10.07 -18.39 -26.80
C MET A 1 9.32 -17.31 -26.03
N ILE A 2 9.58 -17.21 -24.71
CA ILE A 2 9.00 -16.16 -23.87
C ILE A 2 9.84 -14.91 -24.15
N LEU A 3 9.24 -13.88 -24.75
CA LEU A 3 9.90 -12.59 -24.89
C LEU A 3 10.09 -12.00 -23.49
N LYS A 4 11.25 -12.23 -22.88
CA LYS A 4 11.70 -11.42 -21.76
C LYS A 4 11.96 -10.02 -22.29
N PHE A 5 11.04 -9.10 -22.00
CA PHE A 5 11.29 -7.67 -22.18
C PHE A 5 12.34 -7.24 -21.15
N LYS A 6 13.62 -7.39 -21.49
CA LYS A 6 14.72 -6.69 -20.81
C LYS A 6 14.65 -5.23 -21.21
N LEU A 7 13.81 -4.46 -20.53
CA LEU A 7 14.09 -3.04 -20.41
C LEU A 7 14.79 -2.83 -19.08
N ARG A 8 15.79 -1.95 -19.06
CA ARG A 8 16.37 -1.42 -17.82
C ARG A 8 15.27 -0.61 -17.12
N ARG A 9 14.36 -1.30 -16.45
CA ARG A 9 13.15 -0.78 -15.82
C ARG A 9 13.19 -1.27 -14.40
N ALA A 10 13.71 -0.43 -13.52
CA ALA A 10 13.43 -0.61 -12.11
C ALA A 10 11.91 -0.63 -11.94
N CYS A 11 11.34 -1.81 -11.75
CA CYS A 11 9.95 -2.03 -11.37
C CYS A 11 9.99 -2.15 -9.85
N PHE A 12 9.56 -1.11 -9.14
CA PHE A 12 9.45 -1.17 -7.70
C PHE A 12 8.05 -1.64 -7.35
N HIS A 13 7.99 -2.74 -6.62
CA HIS A 13 6.75 -3.36 -6.20
C HIS A 13 6.71 -3.44 -4.68
N SER A 14 5.81 -2.67 -4.07
CA SER A 14 5.57 -2.70 -2.63
C SER A 14 4.40 -3.62 -2.32
N PHE A 15 4.67 -4.82 -1.83
CA PHE A 15 3.62 -5.61 -1.20
C PHE A 15 3.36 -5.01 0.20
N ASN A 16 2.09 -4.70 0.48
CA ASN A 16 1.56 -4.11 1.71
C ASN A 16 1.77 -2.59 1.90
N TYR A 17 1.33 -1.76 0.95
CA TYR A 17 0.76 -0.49 1.40
C TYR A 17 -0.53 -0.80 2.14
N LYS A 18 -0.40 -0.94 3.45
CA LYS A 18 -1.52 -0.78 4.38
C LYS A 18 -1.92 0.69 4.48
N LEU A 19 -2.03 1.36 3.35
CA LEU A 19 -2.69 2.65 3.22
C LEU A 19 -4.21 2.46 3.15
N GLU A 20 -4.69 1.22 3.21
CA GLU A 20 -6.10 0.93 3.47
C GLU A 20 -6.56 1.66 4.74
N PRO A 21 -7.70 2.38 4.69
CA PRO A 21 -8.20 3.15 5.81
C PRO A 21 -8.32 2.33 7.09
N ASP A 22 -8.78 1.08 6.99
CA ASP A 22 -8.92 0.14 8.11
C ASP A 22 -7.56 -0.20 8.75
N MET A 23 -6.54 -0.43 7.93
CA MET A 23 -5.20 -0.78 8.41
C MET A 23 -4.47 0.42 9.03
N LEU A 24 -4.63 1.61 8.44
CA LEU A 24 -4.13 2.86 9.01
C LEU A 24 -4.79 3.14 10.37
N ALA A 25 -6.11 3.07 10.43
CA ALA A 25 -6.89 3.25 11.65
C ALA A 25 -6.49 2.25 12.74
N PHE A 26 -6.30 0.98 12.38
CA PHE A 26 -5.86 -0.08 13.31
C PHE A 26 -4.45 0.19 13.85
N SER A 27 -3.53 0.65 12.99
CA SER A 27 -2.17 0.97 13.40
C SER A 27 -2.09 2.16 14.35
N GLY A 28 -3.07 3.05 14.31
CA GLY A 28 -3.05 4.31 15.06
C GLY A 28 -2.02 5.32 14.54
N CYS A 29 -1.42 5.06 13.39
CA CYS A 29 -0.46 5.93 12.73
C CYS A 29 -1.15 6.87 11.74
N TYR A 30 -0.51 8.00 11.47
CA TYR A 30 -0.97 9.01 10.52
C TYR A 30 0.07 9.19 9.41
N ILE A 31 -0.35 9.40 8.18
CA ILE A 31 0.51 9.58 7.00
C ILE A 31 0.64 11.04 6.55
N GLY A 32 0.08 11.99 7.31
CA GLY A 32 0.29 13.42 7.07
C GLY A 32 -0.89 14.15 6.44
N GLY A 33 -2.07 13.54 6.39
CA GLY A 33 -3.33 14.13 5.91
C GLY A 33 -4.00 15.12 6.88
N GLY A 34 -3.25 15.66 7.84
CA GLY A 34 -3.71 16.72 8.75
C GLY A 34 -4.81 16.30 9.73
N ASP A 35 -5.63 17.26 10.16
CA ASP A 35 -6.72 17.02 11.12
C ASP A 35 -7.85 16.18 10.54
N LYS A 36 -8.09 16.27 9.22
CA LYS A 36 -9.08 15.46 8.51
C LYS A 36 -8.76 13.97 8.65
N GLU A 37 -7.52 13.58 8.33
CA GLU A 37 -7.04 12.21 8.51
C GLU A 37 -7.19 11.74 9.95
N ARG A 38 -6.73 12.57 10.91
CA ARG A 38 -6.81 12.22 12.33
C ARG A 38 -8.24 11.95 12.78
N TYR A 39 -9.20 12.72 12.29
CA TYR A 39 -10.61 12.54 12.59
C TYR A 39 -11.17 11.27 11.95
N GLU A 40 -11.02 11.10 10.63
CA GLU A 40 -11.57 9.97 9.88
C GLU A 40 -11.02 8.63 10.36
N LEU A 41 -9.70 8.52 10.56
CA LEU A 41 -9.08 7.29 11.06
C LEU A 41 -9.46 7.00 12.52
N ARG A 42 -9.71 8.02 13.35
CA ARG A 42 -10.23 7.81 14.72
C ARG A 42 -11.65 7.27 14.69
N GLU A 43 -12.50 7.75 13.79
CA GLU A 43 -13.86 7.23 13.64
C GLU A 43 -13.85 5.77 13.17
N ILE A 44 -12.99 5.41 12.21
CA ILE A 44 -12.83 4.01 11.77
C ILE A 44 -12.31 3.13 12.91
N ARG A 45 -11.34 3.64 13.69
CA ARG A 45 -10.72 2.90 14.80
C ARG A 45 -11.74 2.50 15.89
N LYS A 46 -12.82 3.24 16.08
CA LYS A 46 -13.89 2.91 17.04
C LYS A 46 -14.54 1.55 16.80
N ARG A 47 -14.39 0.97 15.59
CA ARG A 47 -14.82 -0.41 15.30
C ARG A 47 -14.15 -1.44 16.21
N TRP A 48 -12.96 -1.15 16.74
CA TRP A 48 -12.21 -2.03 17.63
C TRP A 48 -12.08 -1.43 19.04
N GLU A 49 -13.10 -1.66 19.87
CA GLU A 49 -13.17 -1.15 21.26
C GLU A 49 -12.07 -1.69 22.18
N THR A 50 -11.48 -2.84 21.84
CA THR A 50 -10.44 -3.51 22.64
C THR A 50 -9.02 -3.03 22.31
N LEU A 51 -8.85 -2.18 21.29
CA LEU A 51 -7.54 -1.64 20.95
C LEU A 51 -7.11 -0.60 22.00
N PRO A 52 -5.89 -0.71 22.54
CA PRO A 52 -5.38 0.31 23.43
C PRO A 52 -5.19 1.63 22.68
N ASP A 53 -5.17 2.74 23.42
CA ASP A 53 -4.69 4.01 22.88
C ASP A 53 -3.22 3.85 22.47
N ILE A 54 -2.93 4.26 21.24
CA ILE A 54 -1.60 4.18 20.64
C ILE A 54 -0.99 5.57 20.58
N ASP A 55 0.22 5.72 21.10
CA ASP A 55 1.06 6.89 20.82
C ASP A 55 1.65 6.78 19.41
N ALA A 56 1.02 7.46 18.45
CA ALA A 56 1.43 7.47 17.05
C ALA A 56 2.89 7.92 16.86
N VAL A 57 3.36 8.87 17.68
CA VAL A 57 4.74 9.39 17.59
C VAL A 57 5.72 8.34 18.10
N GLY A 58 5.41 7.70 19.22
CA GLY A 58 6.18 6.61 19.79
C GLY A 58 6.28 5.40 18.85
N GLU A 59 5.17 4.98 18.25
CA GLU A 59 5.18 3.83 17.32
C GLU A 59 5.90 4.15 16.00
N ARG A 60 5.82 5.40 15.49
CA ARG A 60 6.63 5.80 14.32
C ARG A 60 8.12 5.76 14.63
N ARG A 61 8.54 6.24 15.80
CA ARG A 61 9.95 6.18 16.23
C ARG A 61 10.46 4.74 16.39
N ARG A 62 9.57 3.80 16.70
CA ARG A 62 9.87 2.37 16.80
C ARG A 62 9.83 1.65 15.45
N GLY A 63 9.55 2.35 14.34
CA GLY A 63 9.47 1.75 13.01
C GLY A 63 8.21 0.91 12.78
N LYS A 64 7.17 1.10 13.59
CA LYS A 64 5.93 0.31 13.50
C LYS A 64 4.83 0.96 12.65
N CYS A 65 4.99 2.24 12.33
CA CYS A 65 4.10 2.95 11.43
C CYS A 65 4.48 2.71 9.97
N PRO A 66 3.49 2.72 9.05
CA PRO A 66 3.79 2.67 7.63
C PRO A 66 4.56 3.93 7.22
N LEU A 67 5.44 3.75 6.24
CA LEU A 67 6.07 4.88 5.57
C LEU A 67 5.03 5.67 4.78
N THR A 68 5.14 7.00 4.81
CA THR A 68 4.39 7.87 3.92
C THR A 68 4.87 7.67 2.47
N PRO A 69 4.01 7.93 1.47
CA PRO A 69 4.43 7.87 0.06
C PRO A 69 5.66 8.73 -0.24
N HIS A 70 5.80 9.87 0.44
CA HIS A 70 7.00 10.70 0.35
C HIS A 70 8.25 10.03 0.96
N GLU A 71 8.14 9.42 2.15
CA GLU A 71 9.24 8.67 2.78
C GLU A 71 9.68 7.47 1.91
N VAL A 72 8.74 6.78 1.27
CA VAL A 72 9.06 5.71 0.31
C VAL A 72 9.80 6.29 -0.89
N GLY A 73 9.34 7.39 -1.47
CA GLY A 73 10.04 8.03 -2.57
C GLY A 73 11.48 8.41 -2.23
N LEU A 74 11.72 9.00 -1.05
CA LEU A 74 13.08 9.32 -0.59
C LEU A 74 13.93 8.07 -0.38
N MET A 75 13.35 7.00 0.19
CA MET A 75 14.04 5.71 0.36
C MET A 75 14.48 5.15 -0.99
N LEU A 76 13.62 5.22 -2.01
CA LEU A 76 13.93 4.78 -3.37
C LEU A 76 15.08 5.58 -3.99
N SER A 77 15.02 6.91 -3.89
CA SER A 77 16.11 7.76 -4.36
C SER A 77 17.42 7.43 -3.64
N ALA A 78 17.38 7.15 -2.33
CA ALA A 78 18.56 6.78 -1.55
C ALA A 78 19.12 5.39 -1.94
N LEU A 79 18.28 4.48 -2.43
CA LEU A 79 18.71 3.18 -2.99
C LEU A 79 19.32 3.29 -4.39
N GLY A 80 19.31 4.48 -5.00
CA GLY A 80 19.91 4.74 -6.30
C GLY A 80 18.94 4.58 -7.47
N PHE A 81 17.63 4.55 -7.23
CA PHE A 81 16.64 4.59 -8.30
C PHE A 81 16.57 5.99 -8.91
N GLU A 82 16.64 6.04 -10.23
CA GLU A 82 16.44 7.25 -11.02
C GLU A 82 14.94 7.57 -11.12
N ASN A 83 14.60 8.84 -11.30
CA ASN A 83 13.20 9.30 -11.34
C ASN A 83 12.41 8.70 -12.53
N ASP A 84 13.08 8.19 -13.57
CA ASP A 84 12.45 7.51 -14.70
C ASP A 84 12.08 6.04 -14.40
N ALA A 85 12.41 5.53 -13.21
CA ALA A 85 12.00 4.22 -12.74
C ALA A 85 10.47 4.05 -12.79
N TYR A 86 10.04 2.85 -13.16
CA TYR A 86 8.63 2.50 -13.27
C TYR A 86 8.18 1.94 -11.92
N ILE A 87 7.29 2.63 -11.22
CA ILE A 87 6.82 2.17 -9.92
C ILE A 87 5.43 1.59 -10.09
N TYR A 88 5.23 0.38 -9.56
CA TYR A 88 3.91 -0.20 -9.44
C TYR A 88 3.51 -0.30 -7.96
N VAL A 89 2.35 0.23 -7.63
CA VAL A 89 1.80 0.21 -6.28
C VAL A 89 0.76 -0.91 -6.18
N ALA A 90 1.16 -2.04 -5.60
CA ALA A 90 0.22 -3.08 -5.18
C ALA A 90 -0.43 -2.67 -3.85
N SER A 91 -1.68 -2.22 -3.93
CA SER A 91 -2.49 -1.85 -2.77
C SER A 91 -3.95 -2.20 -3.00
N GLY A 92 -4.69 -2.41 -1.91
CA GLY A 92 -6.14 -2.29 -1.91
C GLY A 92 -6.60 -0.84 -2.09
N GLU A 93 -7.73 -0.49 -1.47
CA GLU A 93 -8.18 0.90 -1.43
C GLU A 93 -7.12 1.78 -0.74
N ILE A 94 -6.64 2.82 -1.43
CA ILE A 94 -5.66 3.74 -0.85
C ILE A 94 -6.42 4.88 -0.17
N TYR A 95 -6.20 5.08 1.14
CA TYR A 95 -6.74 6.22 1.85
C TYR A 95 -6.31 7.53 1.16
N GLY A 96 -7.26 8.39 0.81
CA GLY A 96 -7.00 9.64 0.07
C GLY A 96 -6.73 9.46 -1.42
N GLY A 97 -6.77 8.23 -1.95
CA GLY A 97 -6.67 7.95 -3.39
C GLY A 97 -5.38 8.48 -4.03
N GLU A 98 -5.50 9.09 -5.21
CA GLU A 98 -4.36 9.63 -5.95
C GLU A 98 -3.66 10.78 -5.23
N GLU A 99 -4.38 11.59 -4.42
CA GLU A 99 -3.78 12.72 -3.68
C GLU A 99 -2.71 12.22 -2.70
N THR A 100 -2.95 11.08 -2.06
CA THR A 100 -1.97 10.46 -1.15
C THR A 100 -0.70 10.02 -1.89
N LEU A 101 -0.83 9.60 -3.15
CA LEU A 101 0.30 9.16 -3.98
C LEU A 101 1.02 10.32 -4.68
N GLU A 102 0.47 11.54 -4.69
CA GLU A 102 1.04 12.71 -5.36
C GLU A 102 2.52 12.95 -4.97
N PRO A 103 2.93 12.92 -3.68
CA PRO A 103 4.32 13.14 -3.31
C PRO A 103 5.28 12.06 -3.82
N LEU A 104 4.77 10.84 -4.05
CA LEU A 104 5.55 9.76 -4.65
C LEU A 104 5.64 9.93 -6.17
N LYS A 105 4.55 10.37 -6.80
CA LYS A 105 4.46 10.66 -8.23
C LYS A 105 5.34 11.84 -8.64
N ASP A 106 5.52 12.83 -7.77
CA ASP A 106 6.45 13.95 -7.98
C ASP A 106 7.91 13.50 -8.08
N LEU A 107 8.28 12.47 -7.32
CA LEU A 107 9.62 11.89 -7.35
C LEU A 107 9.77 10.88 -8.50
N PHE A 108 8.72 10.11 -8.78
CA PHE A 108 8.68 9.07 -9.80
C PHE A 108 7.43 9.19 -10.67
N PRO A 109 7.50 9.94 -11.79
CA PRO A 109 6.35 10.20 -12.66
C PRO A 109 5.75 8.94 -13.30
N ASN A 110 6.53 7.86 -13.45
CA ASN A 110 6.08 6.61 -14.04
C ASN A 110 5.42 5.69 -12.98
N LEU A 111 4.39 6.20 -12.30
CA LEU A 111 3.65 5.49 -11.26
C LEU A 111 2.40 4.80 -11.82
N TYR A 112 2.25 3.50 -11.53
CA TYR A 112 1.15 2.65 -11.99
C TYR A 112 0.45 1.96 -10.82
N THR A 113 -0.85 1.74 -10.96
CA THR A 113 -1.68 0.98 -10.02
C THR A 113 -2.53 -0.03 -10.79
N LYS A 114 -3.16 -0.97 -10.10
CA LYS A 114 -4.07 -1.95 -10.73
C LYS A 114 -5.25 -1.29 -11.45
N GLU A 115 -5.71 -0.13 -10.99
CA GLU A 115 -6.76 0.66 -11.62
C GLU A 115 -6.33 1.16 -13.01
N ILE A 116 -5.08 1.60 -13.13
CA ILE A 116 -4.51 2.07 -14.40
C ILE A 116 -4.27 0.90 -15.36
N LEU A 117 -3.95 -0.30 -14.83
CA LEU A 117 -3.75 -1.51 -15.63
C LEU A 117 -5.04 -2.27 -15.95
N ALA A 118 -6.17 -1.91 -15.34
CA ALA A 118 -7.44 -2.59 -15.54
C ALA A 118 -8.09 -2.18 -16.87
N ASN A 119 -8.01 -3.07 -17.86
CA ASN A 119 -8.76 -2.96 -19.12
C ASN A 119 -10.27 -3.11 -18.88
N GLU A 120 -11.09 -2.82 -19.90
CA GLU A 120 -12.57 -2.85 -19.84
C GLU A 120 -13.14 -4.13 -19.20
N ASP A 121 -12.57 -5.29 -19.53
CA ASP A 121 -13.01 -6.59 -19.01
C ASP A 121 -12.72 -6.79 -17.51
N ARG A 122 -11.79 -6.00 -16.96
CA ARG A 122 -11.32 -6.08 -15.57
C ARG A 122 -11.89 -4.96 -14.69
N LYS A 123 -12.45 -3.91 -15.29
CA LYS A 123 -13.15 -2.82 -14.58
C LYS A 123 -14.23 -3.31 -13.60
N PRO A 124 -15.03 -4.35 -13.91
CA PRO A 124 -16.03 -4.85 -12.96
C PRO A 124 -15.45 -5.39 -11.64
N PHE A 125 -14.17 -5.77 -11.63
CA PHE A 125 -13.49 -6.33 -10.46
C PHE A 125 -12.69 -5.29 -9.66
N LEU A 126 -12.62 -4.02 -10.11
CA LEU A 126 -11.99 -2.93 -9.34
C LEU A 126 -12.53 -2.79 -7.91
N PRO A 127 -13.84 -2.96 -7.65
CA PRO A 127 -14.36 -2.93 -6.27
C PRO A 127 -13.91 -4.12 -5.42
N PHE A 128 -13.48 -5.22 -6.05
CA PHE A 128 -13.09 -6.46 -5.39
C PHE A 128 -11.57 -6.60 -5.47
N SER A 129 -10.87 -5.83 -4.63
CA SER A 129 -9.41 -5.82 -4.55
C SER A 129 -8.79 -7.22 -4.51
N SER A 130 -9.39 -8.15 -3.76
CA SER A 130 -8.95 -9.54 -3.64
C SER A 130 -8.95 -10.28 -4.98
N CYS A 131 -9.91 -10.02 -5.87
CA CYS A 131 -10.00 -10.68 -7.17
C CYS A 131 -9.03 -10.09 -8.20
N LEU A 132 -8.41 -8.94 -7.91
CA LEU A 132 -7.32 -8.37 -8.70
C LEU A 132 -5.94 -8.66 -8.09
N ALA A 133 -5.85 -9.35 -6.95
CA ALA A 133 -4.58 -9.70 -6.30
C ALA A 133 -3.65 -10.53 -7.20
N ALA A 134 -4.21 -11.28 -8.16
CA ALA A 134 -3.42 -12.00 -9.15
C ALA A 134 -2.63 -11.06 -10.08
N ILE A 135 -3.15 -9.85 -10.37
CA ILE A 135 -2.41 -8.84 -11.14
C ILE A 135 -1.21 -8.35 -10.34
N ASP A 136 -1.42 -8.05 -9.05
CA ASP A 136 -0.34 -7.64 -8.14
C ASP A 136 0.75 -8.72 -8.09
N TYR A 137 0.36 -10.00 -7.98
CA TYR A 137 1.31 -11.12 -8.00
C TYR A 137 2.10 -11.22 -9.31
N ILE A 138 1.43 -11.15 -10.48
CA ILE A 138 2.10 -11.27 -11.79
C ILE A 138 3.08 -10.12 -12.01
N VAL A 139 2.67 -8.89 -11.68
CA VAL A 139 3.51 -7.72 -11.85
C VAL A 139 4.66 -7.71 -10.81
N CYS A 140 4.47 -8.31 -9.63
CA CYS A 140 5.57 -8.59 -8.68
C CYS A 140 6.58 -9.57 -9.25
N ASP A 141 6.13 -10.71 -9.77
CA ASP A 141 6.99 -11.80 -10.23
C ASP A 141 7.88 -11.39 -11.42
N GLU A 142 7.34 -10.54 -12.29
CA GLU A 142 8.06 -9.99 -13.44
C GLU A 142 8.88 -8.72 -13.11
N SER A 143 8.91 -8.28 -11.84
CA SER A 143 9.64 -7.08 -11.42
C SER A 143 11.13 -7.34 -11.13
N ASP A 144 11.98 -6.33 -11.39
CA ASP A 144 13.42 -6.43 -11.11
C ASP A 144 13.75 -6.31 -9.62
N VAL A 145 12.94 -5.58 -8.82
CA VAL A 145 13.17 -5.36 -7.39
C VAL A 145 11.87 -5.41 -6.59
N PHE A 146 11.85 -6.24 -5.55
CA PHE A 146 10.75 -6.36 -4.61
C PHE A 146 11.09 -5.73 -3.25
N ALA A 147 10.23 -4.84 -2.77
CA ALA A 147 10.43 -4.17 -1.48
C ALA A 147 9.18 -4.26 -0.62
N PRO A 148 9.10 -5.25 0.30
CA PRO A 148 7.95 -5.40 1.16
C PRO A 148 7.94 -4.31 2.23
N ILE A 149 6.81 -3.63 2.41
CA ILE A 149 6.59 -2.76 3.57
C ILE A 149 5.97 -3.62 4.66
N ILE A 150 6.81 -4.23 5.49
CA ILE A 150 6.34 -5.07 6.59
C ILE A 150 5.93 -4.17 7.75
N MET A 151 4.63 -4.02 7.97
CA MET A 151 4.14 -3.52 9.25
C MET A 151 4.13 -4.68 10.25
N GLU A 152 4.92 -4.61 11.32
CA GLU A 152 4.92 -5.58 12.44
C GLU A 152 3.54 -5.75 13.12
N ILE A 153 2.57 -4.89 12.79
CA ILE A 153 1.20 -4.96 13.29
C ILE A 153 0.30 -5.97 12.55
N TRP A 154 0.77 -6.55 11.42
CA TRP A 154 0.00 -7.53 10.64
C TRP A 154 -0.48 -8.75 11.46
N PRO A 155 0.37 -9.42 12.26
CA PRO A 155 -0.07 -10.58 13.03
C PRO A 155 -1.18 -10.23 14.05
N ARG A 156 -1.12 -9.03 14.63
CA ARG A 156 -2.12 -8.53 15.58
C ARG A 156 -3.45 -8.21 14.89
N PHE A 157 -3.41 -7.67 13.67
CA PHE A 157 -4.61 -7.42 12.88
C PHE A 157 -5.36 -8.72 12.55
N LEU A 158 -4.64 -9.77 12.11
CA LEU A 158 -5.24 -11.08 11.82
C LEU A 158 -5.87 -11.74 13.06
N GLN A 159 -5.29 -11.55 14.24
CA GLN A 159 -5.88 -12.05 15.49
C GLN A 159 -7.21 -11.36 15.85
N VAL A 160 -7.40 -10.12 15.41
CA VAL A 160 -8.58 -9.32 15.72
C VAL A 160 -9.66 -9.43 14.63
N GLU A 161 -9.27 -9.51 13.36
CA GLU A 161 -10.16 -9.55 12.19
C GLU A 161 -10.24 -10.94 11.54
N GLY A 162 -10.01 -12.02 12.30
CA GLY A 162 -9.87 -13.40 11.82
C GLY A 162 -11.01 -13.96 10.94
N GLU A 163 -12.15 -13.28 10.82
CA GLU A 163 -13.24 -13.63 9.89
C GLU A 163 -13.13 -12.98 8.50
N LYS A 164 -12.40 -11.86 8.32
CA LYS A 164 -12.19 -11.28 6.97
C LYS A 164 -11.15 -12.03 6.13
N SER A 165 -10.34 -12.90 6.74
CA SER A 165 -9.41 -13.77 6.00
C SER A 165 -10.11 -14.84 5.14
N GLU A 166 -11.38 -15.16 5.40
CA GLU A 166 -12.13 -16.08 4.52
C GLU A 166 -12.57 -15.42 3.19
N LEU A 167 -12.68 -14.09 3.14
CA LEU A 167 -12.91 -13.35 1.89
C LEU A 167 -11.65 -13.25 1.01
N PHE A 168 -10.45 -13.45 1.59
CA PHE A 168 -9.21 -13.60 0.83
C PHE A 168 -9.09 -14.96 0.14
N LEU A 169 -9.95 -15.93 0.49
CA LEU A 169 -9.99 -17.28 -0.10
C LEU A 169 -11.20 -17.49 -1.04
N SER A 170 -12.02 -16.46 -1.25
CA SER A 170 -13.22 -16.51 -2.11
C SER A 170 -12.96 -16.01 -3.55
N CYS A 171 -11.70 -15.78 -3.90
CA CYS A 171 -11.15 -15.69 -5.26
C CYS A 171 -9.81 -16.46 -5.19
#